data_AF-A0A3N0C186-F1
#
_entry.id   AF-A0A3N0C186-F1
#
_cell.length_a   1.000
_cell.length_b   1.000
_cell.length_c   1.000
_cell.angle_alpha   90.00
_cell.angle_beta   90.00
_cell.angle_gamma   90.00
#
_symmetry.space_group_name_H-M   'P 1'
#
loop_
_entity.id
_entity.type
_entity.pdbx_description
1 polymer ?
#
loop_
_entity_poly.entity_id
_entity_poly.type
_entity_poly.pdbx_seq_one_letter_code
_entity_poly.pdbx_strand_id
1 'polypeptide(L)'
;MKIMSTPYQDAGRSGQKRRTFEALVAAAREAVAAGEAPTVDSTAAAAGVARSTAYRYFPSQRELLAAAHPETARQSLLPADAPGDPAARLDAVVLEFTQLIVNTEAQQRTMLRLSLERNQTGSALPLRQGRAIAWIQEALNPLRGRFSAQEIRALALAVRSAIGIEALVWLTDIGGLSRVEAMASMRWSAQALLQQALDSGPPPAAQVPARPKITS
;
A
#
# COMPACT_ATOMS: atom_id res chain seq x y z
N MET A 1 25.91 -12.08 -15.65
CA MET A 1 24.94 -11.83 -16.74
C MET A 1 23.57 -12.30 -16.28
N LYS A 2 22.68 -11.39 -15.85
CA LYS A 2 21.36 -11.73 -15.31
C LYS A 2 20.40 -11.93 -16.49
N ILE A 3 19.83 -13.12 -16.59
CA ILE A 3 18.80 -13.45 -17.59
C ILE A 3 17.57 -12.59 -17.27
N MET A 4 17.30 -11.61 -18.13
CA MET A 4 16.04 -10.87 -18.13
C MET A 4 14.96 -11.82 -18.64
N SER A 5 14.30 -12.53 -17.72
CA SER A 5 13.12 -13.33 -18.05
C SER A 5 12.00 -12.39 -18.45
N THR A 6 11.80 -12.24 -19.76
CA THR A 6 10.62 -11.62 -20.36
C THR A 6 9.36 -12.21 -19.72
N PRO A 7 8.42 -11.37 -19.22
CA PRO A 7 7.16 -11.86 -18.67
C PRO A 7 6.49 -12.83 -19.64
N TYR A 8 5.93 -13.94 -19.16
CA TYR A 8 5.28 -14.97 -20.00
C TYR A 8 4.17 -14.40 -20.92
N GLN A 9 3.71 -13.18 -20.64
CA GLN A 9 2.79 -12.38 -21.42
C GLN A 9 3.34 -11.92 -22.79
N ASP A 10 4.66 -11.81 -22.95
CA ASP A 10 5.29 -11.16 -24.11
C ASP A 10 5.86 -12.16 -25.14
N ALA A 11 5.73 -13.47 -24.91
CA ALA A 11 6.17 -14.51 -25.86
C ALA A 11 4.98 -15.17 -26.60
N GLY A 12 4.83 -14.96 -27.92
CA GLY A 12 3.80 -15.59 -28.78
C GLY A 12 2.37 -15.07 -28.55
N ARG A 13 1.34 -15.72 -29.17
CA ARG A 13 -0.11 -15.35 -29.22
C ARG A 13 -0.60 -14.45 -28.06
N SER A 14 -0.31 -13.16 -28.17
CA SER A 14 -0.32 -12.21 -27.04
C SER A 14 -1.74 -11.85 -26.61
N GLY A 15 -2.68 -11.76 -27.55
CA GLY A 15 -4.07 -11.38 -27.26
C GLY A 15 -4.89 -12.44 -26.50
N GLN A 16 -4.62 -13.73 -26.68
CA GLN A 16 -5.27 -14.78 -25.87
C GLN A 16 -4.70 -14.79 -24.45
N LYS A 17 -3.37 -14.65 -24.32
CA LYS A 17 -2.71 -14.61 -23.01
C LYS A 17 -3.15 -13.40 -22.18
N ARG A 18 -3.27 -12.23 -22.82
CA ARG A 18 -3.77 -10.99 -22.20
C ARG A 18 -5.18 -11.18 -21.65
N ARG A 19 -6.10 -11.72 -22.45
CA ARG A 19 -7.49 -11.98 -22.03
C ARG A 19 -7.57 -12.95 -20.84
N THR A 20 -6.79 -14.03 -20.84
CA THR A 20 -6.75 -14.96 -19.70
C THR A 20 -6.21 -14.29 -18.44
N PHE A 21 -5.15 -13.48 -18.56
CA PHE A 21 -4.61 -12.72 -17.44
C PHE A 21 -5.64 -11.74 -16.89
N GLU A 22 -6.30 -10.96 -17.74
CA GLU A 22 -7.32 -9.99 -17.35
C GLU A 22 -8.52 -10.65 -16.67
N ALA A 23 -8.99 -11.80 -17.17
CA ALA A 23 -10.08 -12.57 -16.55
C ALA A 23 -9.72 -13.05 -15.14
N LEU A 24 -8.51 -13.58 -14.94
CA LEU A 24 -8.03 -13.99 -13.61
C LEU A 24 -7.89 -12.80 -12.66
N VAL A 25 -7.38 -11.67 -13.14
CA VAL A 25 -7.26 -10.43 -12.35
C VAL A 25 -8.63 -9.89 -11.96
N ALA A 26 -9.60 -9.89 -12.88
CA ALA A 26 -10.96 -9.44 -12.63
C ALA A 26 -11.64 -10.32 -11.57
N ALA A 27 -11.60 -11.64 -11.72
CA ALA A 27 -12.16 -12.59 -10.75
C ALA A 27 -11.54 -12.42 -9.35
N ALA A 28 -10.23 -12.21 -9.26
CA ALA A 28 -9.58 -11.94 -7.98
C ALA A 28 -10.03 -10.61 -7.38
N ARG A 29 -10.18 -9.54 -8.18
CA ARG A 29 -10.69 -8.24 -7.70
C ARG A 29 -12.10 -8.36 -7.15
N GLU A 30 -12.97 -9.08 -7.85
CA GLU A 30 -14.36 -9.32 -7.42
C GLU A 30 -14.41 -10.07 -6.09
N ALA A 31 -13.64 -11.16 -5.94
CA ALA A 31 -13.55 -11.89 -4.68
C ALA A 31 -13.04 -11.01 -3.53
N VAL A 32 -11.98 -10.22 -3.74
CA VAL A 32 -11.48 -9.30 -2.71
C VAL A 32 -12.53 -8.23 -2.35
N ALA A 33 -13.25 -7.69 -3.35
CA ALA A 33 -14.31 -6.71 -3.13
C ALA A 33 -15.50 -7.31 -2.34
N ALA A 34 -15.77 -8.61 -2.50
CA ALA A 34 -16.73 -9.36 -1.70
C ALA A 34 -16.23 -9.69 -0.27
N GLY A 35 -15.01 -9.27 0.09
CA GLY A 35 -14.43 -9.56 1.40
C GLY A 35 -13.84 -10.97 1.50
N GLU A 36 -13.64 -11.66 0.39
CA GLU A 36 -13.04 -12.99 0.33
C GLU A 36 -11.52 -12.91 0.16
N ALA A 37 -10.82 -13.98 0.53
CA ALA A 37 -9.39 -14.14 0.30
C ALA A 37 -9.18 -15.08 -0.91
N PRO A 38 -9.16 -14.56 -2.16
CA PRO A 38 -9.11 -15.41 -3.34
C PRO A 38 -7.83 -16.22 -3.36
N THR A 39 -7.96 -17.52 -3.59
CA THR A 39 -6.85 -18.42 -3.91
C THR A 39 -6.67 -18.49 -5.43
N VAL A 40 -5.51 -18.95 -5.90
CA VAL A 40 -5.30 -19.20 -7.35
C VAL A 40 -6.37 -20.17 -7.87
N ASP A 41 -6.76 -21.16 -7.07
CA ASP A 41 -7.74 -22.18 -7.43
C ASP A 41 -9.18 -21.65 -7.54
N SER A 42 -9.64 -20.91 -6.51
CA SER A 42 -10.98 -20.30 -6.54
C SER A 42 -11.11 -19.28 -7.66
N THR A 43 -10.04 -18.51 -7.91
CA THR A 43 -9.99 -17.55 -9.01
C THR A 43 -10.01 -18.23 -10.37
N ALA A 44 -9.29 -19.35 -10.51
CA ALA A 44 -9.30 -20.14 -11.74
C ALA A 44 -10.70 -20.67 -12.04
N ALA A 45 -11.39 -21.20 -11.02
CA ALA A 45 -12.77 -21.65 -11.15
C ALA A 45 -13.72 -20.52 -11.55
N ALA A 46 -13.65 -19.37 -10.87
CA ALA A 46 -14.47 -18.20 -11.16
C ALA A 46 -14.23 -17.63 -12.56
N ALA A 47 -12.99 -17.62 -13.03
CA ALA A 47 -12.62 -17.13 -14.36
C ALA A 47 -12.84 -18.15 -15.49
N GLY A 48 -13.29 -19.38 -15.19
CA GLY A 48 -13.42 -20.45 -16.18
C GLY A 48 -12.07 -20.90 -16.78
N VAL A 49 -10.99 -20.79 -16.01
CA VAL A 49 -9.62 -21.10 -16.44
C VAL A 49 -9.14 -22.39 -15.75
N ALA A 50 -8.48 -23.29 -16.48
CA ALA A 50 -7.89 -24.48 -15.89
C ALA A 50 -6.84 -24.11 -14.82
N ARG A 51 -6.84 -24.84 -13.68
CA ARG A 51 -5.92 -24.64 -12.55
C ARG A 51 -4.45 -24.52 -12.99
N SER A 52 -3.98 -25.47 -13.80
CA SER A 52 -2.60 -25.48 -14.33
C SER A 52 -2.27 -24.24 -15.17
N THR A 53 -3.26 -23.66 -15.86
CA THR A 53 -3.08 -22.43 -16.63
C THR A 53 -3.01 -21.22 -15.70
N ALA A 54 -3.86 -21.15 -14.66
CA ALA A 54 -3.82 -20.07 -13.68
C ALA A 54 -2.46 -19.99 -12.95
N TYR A 55 -1.90 -21.13 -12.53
CA TYR A 55 -0.57 -21.17 -11.89
C TYR A 55 0.59 -20.73 -12.81
N ARG A 56 0.41 -20.77 -14.14
CA ARG A 56 1.42 -20.20 -15.07
C ARG A 56 1.42 -18.67 -15.09
N TYR A 57 0.29 -18.04 -14.77
CA TYR A 57 0.19 -16.58 -14.63
C TYR A 57 0.48 -16.12 -13.21
N PHE A 58 -0.03 -16.87 -12.23
CA PHE A 58 0.06 -16.55 -10.81
C PHE A 58 0.55 -17.78 -10.03
N PRO A 59 1.87 -17.99 -9.97
CA PRO A 59 2.49 -19.02 -9.13
C PRO A 59 2.04 -19.03 -7.66
N SER A 60 1.60 -17.89 -7.13
CA SER A 60 1.13 -17.75 -5.75
C SER A 60 -0.08 -16.83 -5.62
N GLN A 61 -0.86 -17.04 -4.56
CA GLN A 61 -1.94 -16.12 -4.15
C GLN A 61 -1.45 -14.68 -4.01
N ARG A 62 -0.21 -14.49 -3.54
CA ARG A 62 0.42 -13.17 -3.40
C ARG A 62 0.57 -12.46 -4.74
N GLU A 63 1.02 -13.16 -5.78
CA GLU A 63 1.20 -12.58 -7.11
C GLU A 63 -0.15 -12.28 -7.77
N LEU A 64 -1.15 -13.12 -7.52
CA LEU A 64 -2.52 -12.86 -7.92
C LEU A 64 -3.06 -11.56 -7.27
N LEU A 65 -2.94 -11.44 -5.95
CA LEU A 65 -3.35 -10.25 -5.22
C LEU A 65 -2.58 -9.01 -5.70
N ALA A 66 -1.28 -9.13 -6.00
CA ALA A 66 -0.50 -7.99 -6.50
C ALA A 66 -1.04 -7.47 -7.84
N ALA A 67 -1.40 -8.36 -8.77
CA ALA A 67 -1.97 -7.98 -10.06
C ALA A 67 -3.42 -7.48 -9.95
N ALA A 68 -4.18 -7.97 -8.97
CA ALA A 68 -5.50 -7.47 -8.63
C ALA A 68 -5.49 -6.01 -8.14
N HIS A 69 -4.34 -5.48 -7.72
CA HIS A 69 -4.23 -4.15 -7.10
C HIS A 69 -3.22 -3.25 -7.85
N PRO A 70 -3.58 -2.66 -9.01
CA PRO A 70 -2.66 -1.90 -9.87
C PRO A 70 -2.18 -0.59 -9.25
N GLU A 71 -2.86 -0.08 -8.22
CA GLU A 71 -2.36 1.00 -7.35
C GLU A 71 -0.99 0.68 -6.74
N THR A 72 -0.60 -0.61 -6.76
CA THR A 72 0.74 -1.04 -6.39
C THR A 72 1.86 -0.48 -7.26
N ALA A 73 1.55 0.00 -8.47
CA ALA A 73 2.52 0.49 -9.44
C ALA A 73 2.81 2.00 -9.34
N ARG A 74 2.07 2.78 -8.54
CA ARG A 74 2.28 4.23 -8.44
C ARG A 74 3.62 4.54 -7.76
N GLN A 75 4.45 5.34 -8.44
CA GLN A 75 5.76 5.75 -7.93
C GLN A 75 5.67 6.96 -6.99
N SER A 76 4.77 7.89 -7.27
CA SER A 76 4.50 9.08 -6.46
C SER A 76 2.99 9.33 -6.34
N LEU A 77 2.60 10.00 -5.26
CA LEU A 77 1.25 10.58 -5.06
C LEU A 77 1.24 12.11 -5.19
N LEU A 78 2.41 12.73 -5.39
CA LEU A 78 2.47 14.16 -5.62
C LEU A 78 2.07 14.50 -7.06
N PRO A 79 1.45 15.68 -7.27
CA PRO A 79 1.26 16.20 -8.62
C PRO A 79 2.60 16.60 -9.24
N ALA A 80 2.66 16.70 -10.57
CA ALA A 80 3.90 17.02 -11.29
C ALA A 80 4.47 18.40 -10.91
N ASP A 81 3.59 19.34 -10.57
CA ASP A 81 3.87 20.71 -10.11
C ASP A 81 3.80 20.82 -8.57
N ALA A 82 4.25 19.78 -7.87
CA ALA A 82 4.21 19.73 -6.40
C ALA A 82 4.77 21.01 -5.75
N PRO A 83 4.04 21.62 -4.79
CA PRO A 83 4.49 22.82 -4.10
C PRO A 83 5.86 22.68 -3.43
N GLY A 84 6.52 23.80 -3.14
CA GLY A 84 7.74 23.82 -2.32
C GLY A 84 7.48 23.67 -0.82
N ASP A 85 6.31 24.12 -0.36
CA ASP A 85 5.91 24.08 1.05
C ASP A 85 5.64 22.65 1.54
N PRO A 86 6.33 22.16 2.60
CA PRO A 86 6.09 20.84 3.18
C PRO A 86 4.63 20.58 3.57
N ALA A 87 3.91 21.58 4.10
CA ALA A 87 2.54 21.39 4.56
C ALA A 87 1.59 21.14 3.39
N ALA A 88 1.68 21.96 2.33
CA ALA A 88 0.92 21.76 1.09
C ALA A 88 1.25 20.43 0.38
N ARG A 89 2.53 20.03 0.35
CA ARG A 89 2.95 18.74 -0.23
C ARG A 89 2.38 17.56 0.55
N LEU A 90 2.45 17.61 1.89
CA LEU A 90 1.91 16.57 2.74
C LEU A 90 0.39 16.46 2.55
N ASP A 91 -0.27 17.61 2.46
CA ASP A 91 -1.72 17.68 2.25
C ASP A 91 -2.16 16.98 0.97
N ALA A 92 -1.47 17.25 -0.15
CA ALA A 92 -1.74 16.62 -1.43
C ALA A 92 -1.59 15.09 -1.36
N VAL A 93 -0.52 14.59 -0.73
CA VAL A 93 -0.32 13.15 -0.55
C VAL A 93 -1.39 12.54 0.35
N VAL A 94 -1.76 13.19 1.44
CA VAL A 94 -2.79 12.69 2.37
C VAL A 94 -4.14 12.61 1.68
N LEU A 95 -4.52 13.64 0.91
CA LEU A 95 -5.78 13.66 0.17
C LEU A 95 -5.85 12.51 -0.85
N GLU A 96 -4.83 12.38 -1.71
CA GLU A 96 -4.77 11.32 -2.70
C GLU A 96 -4.73 9.92 -2.05
N PHE A 97 -3.96 9.76 -0.98
CA PHE A 97 -3.83 8.47 -0.30
C PHE A 97 -5.12 8.04 0.40
N THR A 98 -5.79 8.95 1.11
CA THR A 98 -7.03 8.64 1.80
C THR A 98 -8.18 8.39 0.83
N GLN A 99 -8.23 9.11 -0.31
CA GLN A 99 -9.18 8.82 -1.38
C GLN A 99 -8.94 7.43 -1.99
N LEU A 100 -7.68 7.04 -2.19
CA LEU A 100 -7.31 5.70 -2.64
C LEU A 100 -7.78 4.63 -1.65
N ILE A 101 -7.61 4.86 -0.35
CA ILE A 101 -8.10 3.93 0.69
C ILE A 101 -9.62 3.79 0.61
N VAL A 102 -10.37 4.89 0.54
CA VAL A 102 -11.84 4.84 0.46
C VAL A 102 -12.31 4.13 -0.81
N ASN A 103 -11.71 4.44 -1.96
CA ASN A 103 -12.03 3.80 -3.23
C ASN A 103 -11.73 2.29 -3.25
N THR A 104 -10.84 1.85 -2.36
CA THR A 104 -10.40 0.44 -2.24
C THR A 104 -10.68 -0.13 -0.85
N GLU A 105 -11.68 0.40 -0.13
CA GLU A 105 -11.87 0.13 1.30
C GLU A 105 -12.06 -1.37 1.58
N ALA A 106 -12.94 -2.03 0.83
CA ALA A 106 -13.19 -3.47 0.97
C ALA A 106 -11.90 -4.29 0.82
N GLN A 107 -11.08 -3.91 -0.17
CA GLN A 107 -9.78 -4.55 -0.42
C GLN A 107 -8.79 -4.32 0.72
N GLN A 108 -8.68 -3.08 1.21
CA GLN A 108 -7.80 -2.72 2.32
C GLN A 108 -8.21 -3.44 3.61
N ARG A 109 -9.52 -3.58 3.88
CA ARG A 109 -10.06 -4.33 5.02
C ARG A 109 -9.73 -5.82 4.93
N THR A 110 -9.91 -6.42 3.77
CA THR A 110 -9.54 -7.84 3.53
C THR A 110 -8.05 -8.06 3.78
N MET A 111 -7.19 -7.18 3.25
CA MET A 111 -5.74 -7.29 3.48
C MET A 111 -5.34 -7.03 4.94
N LEU A 112 -6.02 -6.10 5.63
CA LEU A 112 -5.83 -5.90 7.07
C LEU A 112 -6.18 -7.17 7.84
N ARG A 113 -7.36 -7.76 7.62
CA ARG A 113 -7.78 -9.00 8.26
C ARG A 113 -6.75 -10.12 8.04
N LEU A 114 -6.35 -10.35 6.78
CA LEU A 114 -5.36 -11.38 6.44
C LEU A 114 -4.01 -11.16 7.12
N SER A 115 -3.57 -9.90 7.25
CA SER A 115 -2.30 -9.61 7.92
C SER A 115 -2.30 -9.83 9.43
N LEU A 116 -3.48 -9.89 10.06
CA LEU A 116 -3.63 -10.14 11.50
C LEU A 116 -3.67 -11.65 11.82
N GLU A 117 -3.82 -12.51 10.81
CA GLU A 117 -3.84 -13.96 10.98
C GLU A 117 -2.41 -14.50 11.20
N ARG A 118 -2.18 -15.17 12.35
CA ARG A 118 -0.85 -15.61 12.84
C ARG A 118 -0.10 -16.63 11.95
N ASN A 119 -0.76 -17.23 10.96
CA ASN A 119 -0.23 -18.37 10.20
C ASN A 119 0.41 -18.00 8.85
N GLN A 120 0.47 -16.71 8.46
CA GLN A 120 1.14 -16.29 7.23
C GLN A 120 2.63 -16.02 7.49
N THR A 121 3.44 -17.08 7.46
CA THR A 121 4.90 -16.97 7.47
C THR A 121 5.40 -16.38 6.14
N GLY A 122 5.89 -15.13 6.18
CA GLY A 122 7.04 -14.73 5.37
C GLY A 122 6.82 -13.90 4.10
N SER A 123 5.63 -13.35 3.80
CA SER A 123 5.52 -12.40 2.68
C SER A 123 4.59 -11.23 2.94
N ALA A 124 5.11 -10.01 2.75
CA ALA A 124 4.33 -8.78 2.89
C ALA A 124 3.21 -8.73 1.83
N LEU A 125 1.97 -8.56 2.29
CA LEU A 125 0.80 -8.42 1.40
C LEU A 125 0.99 -7.21 0.46
N PRO A 126 0.54 -7.26 -0.80
CA PRO A 126 0.82 -6.22 -1.82
C PRO A 126 0.43 -4.78 -1.41
N LEU A 127 -0.67 -4.63 -0.66
CA LEU A 127 -1.13 -3.33 -0.14
C LEU A 127 -0.45 -2.93 1.19
N ARG A 128 0.36 -3.82 1.79
CA ARG A 128 1.07 -3.64 3.07
C ARG A 128 2.60 -3.66 2.94
N GLN A 129 3.13 -3.29 1.78
CA GLN A 129 4.58 -3.24 1.52
C GLN A 129 5.28 -1.95 1.98
N GLY A 130 4.59 -1.09 2.76
CA GLY A 130 5.18 0.15 3.28
C GLY A 130 5.38 1.28 2.25
N ARG A 131 4.83 1.16 1.01
CA ARG A 131 4.93 2.22 -0.02
C ARG A 131 4.41 3.58 0.45
N ALA A 132 3.35 3.60 1.25
CA ALA A 132 2.80 4.84 1.78
C ALA A 132 3.84 5.63 2.60
N ILE A 133 4.76 4.94 3.28
CA ILE A 133 5.87 5.60 3.99
C ILE A 133 6.77 6.32 2.99
N ALA A 134 7.09 5.69 1.85
CA ALA A 134 7.92 6.32 0.82
C ALA A 134 7.26 7.57 0.21
N TRP A 135 5.96 7.52 -0.10
CA TRP A 135 5.22 8.69 -0.59
C TRP A 135 5.18 9.83 0.42
N ILE A 136 5.00 9.53 1.71
CA ILE A 136 5.05 10.55 2.77
C ILE A 136 6.47 11.11 2.92
N GLN A 137 7.51 10.28 2.87
CA GLN A 137 8.90 10.76 2.90
C GLN A 137 9.25 11.66 1.70
N GLU A 138 8.66 11.41 0.53
CA GLU A 138 8.79 12.24 -0.65
C GLU A 138 8.11 13.62 -0.47
N ALA A 139 6.92 13.66 0.16
CA ALA A 139 6.26 14.90 0.52
C ALA A 139 7.11 15.74 1.49
N LEU A 140 7.73 15.09 2.46
CA LEU A 140 8.58 15.70 3.50
C LEU A 140 10.00 16.04 3.02
N ASN A 141 10.34 15.78 1.76
CA ASN A 141 11.68 16.00 1.21
C ASN A 141 12.26 17.41 1.46
N PRO A 142 11.48 18.52 1.39
CA PRO A 142 12.03 19.85 1.65
C PRO A 142 12.56 20.04 3.08
N LEU A 143 12.24 19.14 4.02
CA LEU A 143 12.73 19.18 5.39
C LEU A 143 14.11 18.55 5.60
N ARG A 144 14.75 17.97 4.57
CA ARG A 144 16.06 17.29 4.71
C ARG A 144 17.21 18.18 5.18
N GLY A 145 17.09 19.51 5.07
CA GLY A 145 18.06 20.46 5.64
C GLY A 145 17.81 20.76 7.13
N ARG A 146 16.63 20.42 7.64
CA ARG A 146 16.20 20.69 9.01
C ARG A 146 16.19 19.43 9.88
N PHE A 147 15.84 18.28 9.29
CA PHE A 147 15.73 16.99 9.96
C PHE A 147 16.57 15.94 9.23
N SER A 148 17.18 15.04 10.01
CA SER A 148 17.87 13.87 9.50
C SER A 148 16.93 12.91 8.76
N ALA A 149 17.50 12.01 7.96
CA ALA A 149 16.71 11.00 7.25
C ALA A 149 15.94 10.08 8.21
N GLN A 150 16.48 9.82 9.40
CA GLN A 150 15.84 8.96 10.41
C GLN A 150 14.65 9.65 11.06
N GLU A 151 14.78 10.95 11.33
CA GLU A 151 13.70 11.81 11.83
C GLU A 151 12.57 11.97 10.80
N ILE A 152 12.90 12.20 9.53
CA ILE A 152 11.89 12.25 8.45
C ILE A 152 11.16 10.90 8.35
N ARG A 153 11.87 9.78 8.49
CA ARG A 153 11.24 8.46 8.50
C ARG A 153 10.33 8.28 9.72
N ALA A 154 10.75 8.73 10.90
CA ALA A 154 9.94 8.67 12.11
C ALA A 154 8.65 9.48 11.97
N LEU A 155 8.74 10.70 11.45
CA LEU A 155 7.58 11.53 11.13
C LEU A 155 6.68 10.87 10.08
N ALA A 156 7.24 10.31 9.01
CA ALA A 156 6.46 9.62 7.99
C ALA A 156 5.70 8.40 8.54
N LEU A 157 6.29 7.66 9.48
CA LEU A 157 5.63 6.55 10.17
C LEU A 157 4.48 7.05 11.06
N ALA A 158 4.68 8.12 11.81
CA ALA A 158 3.65 8.73 12.65
C ALA A 158 2.49 9.28 11.82
N VAL A 159 2.77 9.92 10.69
CA VAL A 159 1.70 10.35 9.77
C VAL A 159 0.99 9.12 9.19
N ARG A 160 1.72 8.11 8.73
CA ARG A 160 1.11 6.89 8.14
C ARG A 160 0.20 6.17 9.11
N SER A 161 0.49 6.13 10.41
CA SER A 161 -0.39 5.50 11.39
C SER A 161 -1.72 6.25 11.54
N ALA A 162 -1.73 7.57 11.33
CA ALA A 162 -2.92 8.40 11.46
C ALA A 162 -3.82 8.44 10.21
N ILE A 163 -3.33 8.03 9.03
CA ILE A 163 -4.06 8.17 7.75
C ILE A 163 -4.31 6.83 7.04
N GLY A 164 -4.07 5.71 7.72
CA GLY A 164 -4.19 4.37 7.17
C GLY A 164 -5.60 3.80 7.16
N ILE A 165 -5.75 2.61 6.57
CA ILE A 165 -6.97 1.82 6.70
C ILE A 165 -7.32 1.54 8.17
N GLU A 166 -6.31 1.37 9.02
CA GLU A 166 -6.51 1.18 10.46
C GLU A 166 -7.23 2.38 11.10
N ALA A 167 -6.79 3.60 10.76
CA ALA A 167 -7.40 4.84 11.25
C ALA A 167 -8.81 5.02 10.67
N LEU A 168 -8.99 4.76 9.36
CA LEU A 168 -10.31 4.83 8.72
C LEU A 168 -11.31 3.89 9.40
N VAL A 169 -10.95 2.60 9.57
CA VAL A 169 -11.79 1.59 10.23
C VAL A 169 -12.18 2.02 11.64
N TRP A 170 -11.23 2.55 12.43
CA TRP A 170 -11.54 3.02 13.78
C TRP A 170 -12.50 4.21 13.76
N LEU A 171 -12.22 5.23 12.93
CA LEU A 171 -13.05 6.44 12.84
C LEU A 171 -14.47 6.14 12.37
N THR A 172 -14.64 5.22 11.42
CA THR A 172 -15.95 4.86 10.88
C THR A 172 -16.69 3.87 11.77
N ASP A 173 -16.06 2.73 12.10
CA ASP A 173 -16.77 1.60 12.70
C ASP A 173 -16.96 1.77 14.21
N ILE A 174 -16.04 2.50 14.86
CA ILE A 174 -16.09 2.79 16.31
C ILE A 174 -16.49 4.23 16.56
N GLY A 175 -15.88 5.18 15.83
CA GLY A 175 -16.16 6.60 15.97
C GLY A 175 -17.51 7.03 15.39
N GLY A 176 -18.11 6.23 14.49
CA GLY A 176 -19.39 6.54 13.85
C GLY A 176 -19.33 7.63 12.77
N LEU A 177 -18.14 8.04 12.34
CA LEU A 177 -17.96 9.08 11.33
C LEU A 177 -18.32 8.56 9.93
N SER A 178 -18.83 9.45 9.07
CA SER A 178 -18.84 9.21 7.63
C SER A 178 -17.42 9.13 7.07
N ARG A 179 -17.25 8.56 5.86
CA ARG A 179 -15.93 8.50 5.20
C ARG A 179 -15.36 9.90 4.97
N VAL A 180 -16.21 10.88 4.64
CA VAL A 180 -15.81 12.27 4.42
C VAL A 180 -15.29 12.90 5.71
N GLU A 181 -16.00 12.72 6.83
CA GLU A 181 -15.57 13.21 8.15
C GLU A 181 -14.29 12.51 8.61
N ALA A 182 -14.18 11.18 8.40
CA ALA A 182 -12.97 10.44 8.72
C ALA A 182 -11.77 10.94 7.91
N MET A 183 -11.92 11.19 6.61
CA MET A 183 -10.87 11.77 5.77
C MET A 183 -10.45 13.16 6.24
N ALA A 184 -11.41 14.01 6.61
CA ALA A 184 -11.13 15.33 7.18
C ALA A 184 -10.35 15.22 8.51
N SER A 185 -10.73 14.29 9.38
CA SER A 185 -10.02 14.02 10.64
C SER A 185 -8.60 13.51 10.39
N MET A 186 -8.41 12.56 9.47
CA MET A 186 -7.09 12.03 9.11
C MET A 186 -6.17 13.13 8.53
N ARG A 187 -6.72 13.99 7.67
CA ARG A 187 -6.01 15.16 7.14
C ARG A 187 -5.58 16.13 8.24
N TRP A 188 -6.50 16.45 9.15
CA TRP A 188 -6.19 17.29 10.32
C TRP A 188 -5.08 16.68 11.17
N SER A 189 -5.15 15.38 11.50
CA SER A 189 -4.12 14.69 12.28
C SER A 189 -2.76 14.71 11.61
N ALA A 190 -2.69 14.47 10.29
CA ALA A 190 -1.44 14.53 9.54
C ALA A 190 -0.80 15.92 9.60
N GLN A 191 -1.60 16.98 9.42
CA GLN A 191 -1.11 18.36 9.52
C GLN A 191 -0.67 18.71 10.94
N ALA A 192 -1.41 18.30 11.97
CA ALA A 192 -1.04 18.52 13.36
C ALA A 192 0.30 17.85 13.71
N LEU A 193 0.54 16.62 13.23
CA LEU A 193 1.82 15.92 13.41
C LEU A 193 2.98 16.66 12.74
N LEU A 194 2.76 17.21 11.54
CA LEU A 194 3.77 18.02 10.85
C LEU A 194 4.05 19.32 11.62
N GLN A 195 3.01 20.05 12.04
CA GLN A 195 3.18 21.28 12.81
C GLN A 195 3.93 21.00 14.12
N GLN A 196 3.54 19.97 14.87
CA GLN A 196 4.25 19.56 16.08
C GLN A 196 5.74 19.25 15.81
N ALA A 197 6.04 18.59 14.69
CA ALA A 197 7.41 18.32 14.31
C ALA A 197 8.19 19.59 13.96
N LEU A 198 7.55 20.56 13.32
CA LEU A 198 8.13 21.87 13.00
C LEU A 198 8.30 22.76 14.24
N ASP A 199 7.51 22.59 15.29
CA ASP A 199 7.60 23.44 16.48
C ASP A 199 8.54 22.85 17.52
N SER A 200 8.40 21.55 17.81
CA SER A 200 9.05 20.87 18.94
C SER A 200 10.03 19.76 18.51
N GLY A 201 10.15 19.51 17.21
CA GLY A 201 10.93 18.41 16.68
C GLY A 201 10.10 17.13 16.43
N PRO A 202 10.59 16.24 15.56
CA PRO A 202 9.87 15.03 15.14
C PRO A 202 9.82 13.97 16.25
N PRO A 203 8.96 12.94 16.09
CA PRO A 203 8.87 11.84 17.05
C PRO A 203 10.23 11.13 17.24
N PRO A 204 10.49 10.54 18.42
CA PRO A 204 11.70 9.76 18.64
C PRO A 204 11.89 8.70 17.57
N ALA A 205 13.03 8.75 16.88
CA ALA A 205 13.38 7.74 15.91
C ALA A 205 13.55 6.37 16.60
N ALA A 206 12.95 5.33 16.03
CA ALA A 206 13.21 3.96 16.47
C ALA A 206 14.72 3.69 16.39
N GLN A 207 15.33 3.29 17.50
CA GLN A 207 16.70 2.79 17.51
C GLN A 207 16.70 1.49 16.69
N VAL A 208 17.41 1.47 15.56
CA VAL A 208 17.67 0.20 14.88
C VAL A 208 18.56 -0.60 15.84
N PRO A 209 18.13 -1.76 16.36
CA PRO A 209 18.99 -2.55 17.22
C PRO A 209 20.27 -2.85 16.43
N ALA A 210 21.43 -2.57 17.04
CA ALA A 210 22.71 -2.88 16.43
C ALA A 210 22.69 -4.34 15.99
N ARG A 211 22.96 -4.61 14.71
CA ARG A 211 23.17 -5.99 14.24
C ARG A 211 24.19 -6.63 15.18
N PRO A 212 23.94 -7.81 15.75
CA PRO A 212 24.93 -8.49 16.56
C PRO A 212 26.19 -8.62 15.69
N LYS A 213 27.33 -8.16 16.23
CA LYS A 213 28.63 -8.40 15.62
C LYS A 213 28.77 -9.91 15.54
N ILE A 214 28.74 -10.46 14.32
CA ILE A 214 29.14 -11.83 14.08
C ILE A 214 30.64 -11.85 14.38
N THR A 215 31.01 -12.28 15.59
CA THR A 215 32.40 -12.63 15.90
C THR A 215 32.77 -13.81 15.01
N SER A 216 33.76 -13.57 14.15
CA SER A 216 34.39 -14.59 13.31
C SER A 216 35.37 -15.44 14.13
#